data_AF-A0A964NW90-F1
#
_entry.id   AF-A0A964NW90-F1
#
_cell.length_a   1.000
_cell.length_b   1.000
_cell.length_c   1.000
_cell.angle_alpha   90.00
_cell.angle_beta   90.00
_cell.angle_gamma   90.00
#
_symmetry.space_group_name_H-M   'P 1'
#
loop_
_entity.id
_entity.type
_entity.pdbx_description
1 polymer ?
#
loop_
_entity_poly.entity_id
_entity_poly.type
_entity_poly.pdbx_seq_one_letter_code
_entity_poly.pdbx_strand_id
1 'polypeptide(L)'
;MTVGLLAVRSARLQWMLCQYESQSDSQGGAFVEDFVEVAKVGEVPLGGLKQVALGNQWIALANVGGQIYAVSDVCTHVECWLLEEGSLAGDVLECSCHGSQFDVKTGAVMSGPAEDPLPVFDVRTDGEKVFVRRA
;
A
#
# COMPACT_ATOMS: atom_id res chain seq x y z
N MET A 1 43.48 -29.77 60.09
CA MET A 1 42.09 -29.36 60.38
C MET A 1 42.04 -27.85 60.48
N THR A 2 41.61 -27.16 59.44
CA THR A 2 40.88 -25.88 59.53
C THR A 2 40.47 -25.47 58.11
N VAL A 3 39.16 -25.42 57.90
CA VAL A 3 38.49 -25.00 56.69
C VAL A 3 38.27 -23.49 56.79
N GLY A 4 38.74 -22.73 55.78
CA GLY A 4 38.60 -21.27 55.72
C GLY A 4 37.59 -20.84 54.67
N LEU A 5 36.39 -20.55 55.16
CA LEU A 5 35.19 -19.93 54.60
C LEU A 5 35.23 -19.26 53.20
N LEU A 6 34.17 -19.61 52.44
CA LEU A 6 33.63 -18.92 51.28
C LEU A 6 33.21 -17.47 51.60
N ALA A 7 33.33 -16.59 50.61
CA ALA A 7 32.48 -15.42 50.46
C ALA A 7 32.14 -15.21 48.97
N VAL A 8 31.02 -15.80 48.55
CA VAL A 8 30.37 -15.56 47.26
C VAL A 8 29.67 -14.20 47.35
N ARG A 9 30.10 -13.22 46.55
CA ARG A 9 29.42 -11.92 46.48
C ARG A 9 28.30 -11.97 45.43
N SER A 10 27.09 -12.07 45.99
CA SER A 10 25.80 -11.52 45.54
C SER A 10 25.58 -11.21 44.06
N ALA A 11 24.55 -11.88 43.55
CA ALA A 11 23.85 -11.61 42.31
C ALA A 11 23.30 -10.18 42.22
N ARG A 12 23.39 -9.58 41.03
CA ARG A 12 22.44 -8.56 40.57
C ARG A 12 21.76 -9.11 39.32
N LEU A 13 20.45 -9.30 39.45
CA LEU A 13 19.55 -9.65 38.35
C LEU A 13 19.56 -8.50 37.34
N GLN A 14 19.97 -8.77 36.10
CA GLN A 14 19.69 -7.90 34.96
C GLN A 14 18.59 -8.59 34.14
N TRP A 15 17.42 -7.97 34.16
CA TRP A 15 16.29 -8.32 33.32
C TRP A 15 16.65 -8.14 31.84
N MET A 16 16.40 -9.20 31.07
CA MET A 16 15.62 -9.20 29.82
C MET A 16 15.74 -7.97 28.92
N LEU A 17 16.26 -8.15 27.69
CA LEU A 17 15.93 -7.49 26.40
C LEU A 17 17.01 -7.95 25.39
N CYS A 18 16.77 -8.98 24.58
CA CYS A 18 16.23 -8.87 23.23
C CYS A 18 16.84 -7.72 22.41
N GLN A 19 17.88 -8.07 21.64
CA GLN A 19 18.31 -7.55 20.33
C GLN A 19 18.55 -6.04 20.17
N TYR A 20 19.41 -5.73 19.19
CA TYR A 20 19.24 -4.67 18.19
C TYR A 20 20.57 -3.98 17.87
N GLU A 21 21.51 -4.76 17.34
CA GLU A 21 22.57 -4.22 16.49
C GLU A 21 22.03 -4.15 15.06
N SER A 22 21.75 -2.95 14.59
CA SER A 22 22.07 -2.50 13.23
C SER A 22 21.76 -1.01 13.13
N GLN A 23 22.77 -0.21 13.43
CA GLN A 23 22.83 1.18 13.00
C GLN A 23 22.81 1.23 11.47
N SER A 24 21.88 2.00 10.92
CA SER A 24 22.07 2.62 9.61
C SER A 24 21.69 4.09 9.72
N ASP A 25 22.71 4.91 9.95
CA ASP A 25 22.67 6.35 9.76
C ASP A 25 22.48 6.65 8.26
N SER A 26 21.35 7.25 7.89
CA SER A 26 21.32 8.27 6.83
C SER A 26 20.09 9.15 6.98
N GLN A 27 20.31 10.42 7.33
CA GLN A 27 19.28 11.44 7.34
C GLN A 27 18.88 11.73 5.89
N GLY A 28 17.70 11.23 5.50
CA GLY A 28 17.13 11.35 4.17
C GLY A 28 15.61 11.18 4.18
N GLY A 29 14.90 12.12 4.84
CA GLY A 29 13.48 12.39 4.60
C GLY A 29 12.48 11.44 5.28
N ALA A 30 11.64 12.00 6.15
CA ALA A 30 10.44 11.38 6.72
C ALA A 30 9.32 11.09 5.67
N PHE A 31 9.69 10.86 4.41
CA PHE A 31 8.80 10.69 3.26
C PHE A 31 8.81 9.27 2.67
N VAL A 32 9.63 8.36 3.20
CA VAL A 32 9.83 6.99 2.65
C VAL A 32 9.22 5.90 3.53
N GLU A 33 9.02 6.13 4.83
CA GLU A 33 8.48 5.12 5.77
C GLU A 33 7.01 4.73 5.48
N ASP A 34 6.24 5.60 4.81
CA ASP A 34 4.81 5.36 4.52
C ASP A 34 4.54 4.76 3.14
N PHE A 35 5.53 4.70 2.25
CA PHE A 35 5.36 4.21 0.88
C PHE A 35 5.80 2.74 0.78
N VAL A 36 4.93 1.89 0.25
CA VAL A 36 5.18 0.46 0.07
C VAL A 36 5.28 0.15 -1.41
N GLU A 37 6.34 -0.57 -1.80
CA GLU A 37 6.45 -1.14 -3.15
C GLU A 37 5.36 -2.20 -3.35
N VAL A 38 4.50 -2.03 -4.36
CA VAL A 38 3.34 -2.91 -4.60
C VAL A 38 3.38 -3.61 -5.96
N ALA A 39 4.08 -3.06 -6.95
CA ALA A 39 4.17 -3.60 -8.30
C ALA A 39 5.36 -3.00 -9.06
N LYS A 40 5.61 -3.54 -10.25
CA LYS A 40 6.40 -2.87 -11.28
C LYS A 40 5.52 -2.14 -12.27
N VAL A 41 6.01 -1.04 -12.83
CA VAL A 41 5.31 -0.25 -13.87
C VAL A 41 4.93 -1.12 -15.07
N GLY A 42 5.84 -1.99 -15.52
CA GLY A 42 5.60 -2.90 -16.63
C GLY A 42 4.57 -4.00 -16.37
N GLU A 43 4.13 -4.18 -15.13
CA GLU A 43 3.06 -5.13 -14.78
C GLU A 43 1.67 -4.51 -14.88
N VAL A 44 1.55 -3.18 -15.01
CA VAL A 44 0.28 -2.47 -15.20
C VAL A 44 0.12 -2.16 -16.69
N PRO A 45 -0.77 -2.86 -17.43
CA PRO A 45 -0.91 -2.67 -18.87
C PRO A 45 -1.27 -1.22 -19.21
N LEU A 46 -0.72 -0.66 -20.28
CA LEU A 46 -1.12 0.67 -20.78
C LEU A 46 -2.63 0.70 -21.07
N GLY A 47 -3.35 1.66 -20.48
CA GLY A 47 -4.80 1.73 -20.57
C GLY A 47 -5.53 0.60 -19.83
N GLY A 48 -4.86 -0.09 -18.91
CA GLY A 48 -5.41 -1.21 -18.15
C GLY A 48 -5.24 -1.06 -16.64
N LEU A 49 -5.64 -2.13 -15.95
CA LEU A 49 -5.69 -2.22 -14.50
C LEU A 49 -4.80 -3.35 -13.97
N LYS A 50 -4.34 -3.21 -12.73
CA LYS A 50 -3.72 -4.27 -11.94
C LYS A 50 -4.13 -4.13 -10.47
N GLN A 51 -4.66 -5.19 -9.89
CA GLN A 51 -4.93 -5.24 -8.45
C GLN A 51 -3.64 -5.52 -7.68
N VAL A 52 -3.47 -4.83 -6.55
CA VAL A 52 -2.41 -5.06 -5.59
C VAL A 52 -2.97 -5.01 -4.17
N ALA A 53 -2.30 -5.66 -3.23
CA ALA A 53 -2.63 -5.58 -1.81
C ALA A 53 -1.73 -4.56 -1.10
N LEU A 54 -2.34 -3.68 -0.31
CA LEU A 54 -1.65 -2.78 0.61
C LEU A 54 -2.15 -3.05 2.04
N GLY A 55 -1.47 -3.96 2.74
CA GLY A 55 -1.96 -4.45 4.03
C GLY A 55 -3.27 -5.21 3.86
N ASN A 56 -4.36 -4.68 4.43
CA ASN A 56 -5.72 -5.27 4.33
C ASN A 56 -6.59 -4.56 3.29
N GLN A 57 -6.03 -3.65 2.50
CA GLN A 57 -6.75 -2.91 1.46
C GLN A 57 -6.37 -3.46 0.08
N TRP A 58 -7.36 -3.54 -0.80
CA TRP A 58 -7.18 -3.89 -2.20
C TRP A 58 -7.21 -2.64 -3.05
N ILE A 59 -6.22 -2.49 -3.92
CA ILE A 59 -5.98 -1.29 -4.70
C ILE A 59 -5.95 -1.65 -6.17
N ALA A 60 -6.72 -0.92 -6.98
CA ALA A 60 -6.64 -0.95 -8.43
C ALA A 60 -5.62 0.08 -8.89
N LEU A 61 -4.49 -0.40 -9.42
CA LEU A 61 -3.56 0.43 -10.16
C LEU A 61 -4.10 0.63 -11.57
N ALA A 62 -4.27 1.88 -11.99
CA ALA A 62 -4.71 2.26 -13.33
C ALA A 62 -3.57 2.95 -14.08
N ASN A 63 -3.30 2.52 -15.31
CA ASN A 63 -2.27 3.13 -16.16
C ASN A 63 -2.94 3.99 -17.24
N VAL A 64 -2.98 5.30 -17.00
CA VAL A 64 -3.56 6.28 -17.92
C VAL A 64 -2.43 6.94 -18.69
N GLY A 65 -2.21 6.52 -19.92
CA GLY A 65 -1.21 7.13 -20.80
C GLY A 65 0.23 7.05 -20.28
N GLY A 66 0.56 6.00 -19.52
CA GLY A 66 1.88 5.80 -18.91
C GLY A 66 2.00 6.33 -17.47
N GLN A 67 1.02 7.11 -17.00
CA GLN A 67 0.96 7.55 -15.61
C GLN A 67 0.16 6.55 -14.79
N ILE A 68 0.73 6.12 -13.66
CA ILE A 68 0.05 5.23 -12.72
C ILE A 68 -0.76 6.04 -11.71
N TYR A 69 -2.01 5.62 -11.51
CA TYR A 69 -2.92 6.08 -10.47
C TYR A 69 -3.36 4.89 -9.62
N ALA A 70 -3.78 5.15 -8.39
CA ALA A 70 -4.23 4.11 -7.47
C ALA A 70 -5.54 4.53 -6.81
N VAL A 71 -6.54 3.67 -6.94
CA VAL A 71 -7.85 3.82 -6.28
C VAL A 71 -8.19 2.52 -5.56
N SER A 72 -9.17 2.56 -4.65
CA SER A 72 -9.76 1.35 -4.08
C SER A 72 -10.20 0.41 -5.21
N ASP A 73 -9.90 -0.87 -5.07
CA ASP A 73 -10.42 -1.89 -6.00
C ASP A 73 -11.87 -2.31 -5.69
N VAL A 74 -12.48 -1.72 -4.67
CA VAL A 74 -13.85 -2.01 -4.25
C VAL A 74 -14.77 -0.87 -4.67
N CYS A 75 -15.76 -1.20 -5.50
CA CYS A 75 -16.79 -0.26 -5.95
C CYS A 75 -17.65 0.21 -4.76
N THR A 76 -17.85 1.51 -4.64
CA THR A 76 -18.61 2.13 -3.53
C THR A 76 -20.13 1.92 -3.60
N HIS A 77 -20.66 1.36 -4.69
CA HIS A 77 -22.09 1.06 -4.79
C HIS A 77 -22.48 -0.18 -3.97
N VAL A 78 -21.96 -1.36 -4.34
CA VAL A 78 -22.27 -2.66 -3.70
C VAL A 78 -21.05 -3.58 -3.64
N GLU A 79 -19.87 -2.98 -3.50
CA GLU A 79 -18.61 -3.67 -3.17
C GLU A 79 -18.13 -4.71 -4.20
N CYS A 80 -18.47 -4.51 -5.48
CA CYS A 80 -17.87 -5.28 -6.57
C CYS A 80 -16.36 -5.01 -6.72
N TRP A 81 -15.60 -6.03 -7.11
CA TRP A 81 -14.18 -5.93 -7.45
C TRP A 81 -13.99 -5.27 -8.82
N LEU A 82 -13.30 -4.13 -8.85
CA LEU A 82 -13.09 -3.32 -10.04
C LEU A 82 -12.05 -3.91 -10.99
N LEU A 83 -11.12 -4.74 -10.51
CA LEU A 83 -10.21 -5.45 -11.41
C LEU A 83 -10.93 -6.52 -12.23
N GLU A 84 -11.80 -7.31 -11.58
CA GLU A 84 -12.49 -8.44 -12.22
C GLU A 84 -13.62 -7.96 -13.12
N GLU A 85 -14.39 -6.97 -12.63
CA GLU A 85 -15.60 -6.49 -13.27
C GLU A 85 -15.42 -5.08 -13.83
N GLY A 86 -14.21 -4.53 -13.93
CA GLY A 86 -14.00 -3.16 -14.40
C GLY A 86 -13.24 -3.04 -15.70
N SER A 87 -13.48 -1.93 -16.39
CA SER A 87 -12.76 -1.56 -17.60
C SER A 87 -12.30 -0.11 -17.54
N LEU A 88 -11.11 0.15 -18.07
CA LEU A 88 -10.51 1.48 -18.11
C LEU A 88 -10.59 2.03 -19.54
N ALA A 89 -11.25 3.18 -19.70
CA ALA A 89 -11.34 3.90 -20.96
C ALA A 89 -10.87 5.35 -20.74
N GLY A 90 -9.63 5.65 -21.18
CA GLY A 90 -9.00 6.92 -20.85
C GLY A 90 -8.69 6.98 -19.35
N ASP A 91 -9.32 7.91 -18.64
CA ASP A 91 -9.29 8.05 -17.17
C ASP A 91 -10.58 7.60 -16.48
N VAL A 92 -11.52 7.03 -17.23
CA VAL A 92 -12.80 6.55 -16.70
C VAL A 92 -12.70 5.06 -16.41
N LEU A 93 -12.85 4.69 -15.15
CA LEU A 93 -13.02 3.32 -14.69
C LEU A 93 -14.51 3.00 -14.56
N GLU A 94 -15.00 2.07 -15.36
CA GLU A 94 -16.37 1.60 -15.31
C GLU A 94 -16.45 0.26 -14.56
N CYS A 95 -17.38 0.14 -13.61
CA CYS A 95 -17.75 -1.09 -12.94
C CYS A 95 -18.90 -1.78 -13.69
N SER A 96 -18.61 -2.90 -14.34
CA SER A 96 -19.54 -3.69 -15.16
C SER A 96 -20.67 -4.35 -14.37
N CYS A 97 -20.56 -4.46 -13.05
CA CYS A 97 -21.65 -4.99 -12.23
C CYS A 97 -22.96 -4.22 -12.43
N HIS A 98 -22.90 -2.88 -12.40
CA HIS A 98 -24.08 -2.01 -12.46
C HIS A 98 -23.86 -0.70 -13.23
N GLY A 99 -22.70 -0.52 -13.87
CA GLY A 99 -22.39 0.63 -14.73
C GLY A 99 -21.92 1.90 -14.00
N SER A 100 -21.46 1.81 -12.76
CA SER A 100 -20.87 2.98 -12.08
C SER A 100 -19.54 3.36 -12.74
N GLN A 101 -19.33 4.63 -13.02
CA GLN A 101 -18.13 5.17 -13.64
C GLN A 101 -17.43 6.13 -12.68
N PHE A 102 -16.11 6.02 -12.61
CA PHE A 102 -15.27 6.82 -11.72
C PHE A 102 -14.09 7.42 -12.49
N ASP A 103 -13.70 8.64 -12.15
CA ASP A 103 -12.43 9.21 -12.61
C ASP A 103 -11.29 8.60 -11.76
N VAL A 104 -10.36 7.87 -12.37
CA VAL A 104 -9.30 7.17 -11.62
C VAL A 104 -8.23 8.09 -11.02
N LYS A 105 -8.19 9.35 -11.44
CA LYS A 105 -7.20 10.33 -10.95
C LYS A 105 -7.65 10.96 -9.64
N THR A 106 -8.96 11.10 -9.48
CA THR A 106 -9.60 11.82 -8.38
C THR A 106 -10.52 10.96 -7.53
N GLY A 107 -10.90 9.78 -8.02
CA GLY A 107 -11.88 8.89 -7.41
C GLY A 107 -13.33 9.34 -7.60
N ALA A 108 -13.56 10.50 -8.23
CA ALA A 108 -14.89 11.09 -8.32
C ALA A 108 -15.87 10.20 -9.09
N VAL A 109 -17.11 10.11 -8.61
CA VAL A 109 -18.20 9.48 -9.36
C VAL A 109 -18.51 10.35 -10.58
N MET A 110 -18.47 9.74 -11.76
CA MET A 110 -18.87 10.35 -13.02
C MET A 110 -20.27 9.93 -13.46
N SER A 111 -20.62 8.68 -13.21
CA SER A 111 -21.94 8.12 -13.53
C SER A 111 -22.31 7.03 -12.51
N GLY A 112 -23.56 7.04 -12.07
CA GLY A 112 -24.08 6.16 -11.03
C GLY A 112 -24.56 4.80 -11.55
N PRO A 113 -24.82 3.84 -10.65
CA PRO A 113 -25.52 4.09 -9.37
C PRO A 113 -24.69 4.42 -8.11
N ALA A 114 -23.36 4.33 -8.12
CA ALA A 114 -22.55 4.76 -6.97
C ALA A 114 -22.79 6.23 -6.62
N GLU A 115 -22.84 6.56 -5.33
CA GLU A 115 -23.00 7.95 -4.84
C GLU A 115 -21.70 8.48 -4.20
N ASP A 116 -20.88 7.60 -3.65
CA ASP A 116 -19.62 7.94 -2.98
C ASP A 116 -18.40 7.76 -3.91
N PRO A 117 -17.38 8.64 -3.82
CA PRO A 117 -16.16 8.52 -4.61
C PRO A 117 -15.30 7.33 -4.15
N LEU A 118 -14.49 6.80 -5.06
CA LEU A 118 -13.46 5.82 -4.71
C LEU A 118 -12.38 6.49 -3.83
N PRO A 119 -11.93 5.82 -2.76
CA PRO A 119 -10.70 6.19 -2.07
C PRO A 119 -9.52 6.22 -3.05
N VAL A 120 -8.75 7.31 -3.03
CA VAL A 120 -7.55 7.49 -3.85
C VAL A 120 -6.32 7.36 -2.97
N PHE A 121 -5.26 6.76 -3.51
CA PHE A 121 -4.00 6.57 -2.81
C PHE A 121 -2.88 7.31 -3.53
N ASP A 122 -1.95 7.88 -2.77
CA ASP A 122 -0.79 8.54 -3.36
C ASP A 122 0.15 7.50 -3.96
N VAL A 123 0.49 7.71 -5.24
CA VAL A 123 1.41 6.85 -5.99
C VAL A 123 2.71 7.59 -6.24
N ARG A 124 3.82 6.87 -6.12
CA ARG A 124 5.13 7.29 -6.61
C ARG A 124 5.73 6.20 -7.48
N THR A 125 6.43 6.61 -8.53
CA THR A 125 7.20 5.71 -9.38
C THR A 125 8.67 6.06 -9.27
N ASP A 126 9.53 5.07 -9.01
CA ASP A 126 10.98 5.21 -9.02
C ASP A 126 11.57 4.12 -9.94
N GLY A 127 12.07 4.54 -11.09
CA GLY A 127 12.45 3.64 -12.18
C GLY A 127 11.28 2.75 -12.61
N GLU A 128 11.43 1.44 -12.43
CA GLU A 128 10.40 0.45 -12.77
C GLU A 128 9.46 0.13 -11.61
N LYS A 129 9.67 0.70 -10.42
CA LYS A 129 8.92 0.35 -9.21
C LYS A 129 7.76 1.30 -8.97
N VAL A 130 6.62 0.74 -8.55
CA VAL A 130 5.44 1.48 -8.13
C VAL A 130 5.30 1.38 -6.62
N PHE A 131 5.21 2.53 -5.97
CA PHE A 131 5.00 2.67 -4.54
C PHE A 131 3.66 3.33 -4.26
N VAL A 132 2.95 2.83 -3.25
CA VAL A 132 1.68 3.41 -2.79
C VAL A 132 1.78 3.77 -1.32
N ARG A 133 1.29 4.96 -0.96
CA ARG A 133 1.29 5.43 0.44
C ARG A 133 0.24 4.67 1.25
N ARG A 134 0.64 4.19 2.43
CA ARG A 134 -0.29 3.70 3.46
C ARG A 134 -1.11 4.88 3.99
N ALA A 135 -2.43 4.70 4.02
CA ALA A 135 -3.37 5.65 4.59
C ALA A 135 -3.52 5.48 6.11
#